data_AF-A0A7X7A2C9-F1
#
_entry.id   AF-A0A7X7A2C9-F1
#
_cell.length_a   1.000
_cell.length_b   1.000
_cell.length_c   1.000
_cell.angle_alpha   90.00
_cell.angle_beta   90.00
_cell.angle_gamma   90.00
#
_symmetry.space_group_name_H-M   'P 1'
#
loop_
_entity.id
_entity.type
_entity.pdbx_description
1 polymer ?
#
loop_
_entity_poly.entity_id
_entity_poly.type
_entity_poly.pdbx_seq_one_letter_code
_entity_poly.pdbx_strand_id
1 'polypeptide(L)' 'WETWYLTLAGNPGIRLIYRHIADGKLFVIDSEEVLEMLDGVSLRHKEVRKGIEELIKNNLLEIEAKK' A
#
# COMPACT_ATOMS: atom_id res chain seq x y z
N TRP A 1 -2.72 5.29 -4.92
CA TRP A 1 -2.90 4.40 -3.74
C TRP A 1 -4.26 3.70 -3.78
N GLU A 2 -5.37 4.40 -4.05
CA GLU A 2 -6.69 3.77 -4.22
C GLU A 2 -6.69 2.62 -5.23
N THR A 3 -6.07 2.81 -6.40
CA THR A 3 -5.93 1.73 -7.42
C THR A 3 -5.17 0.51 -6.88
N TRP A 4 -4.06 0.71 -6.17
CA TRP A 4 -3.28 -0.38 -5.59
C TRP A 4 -4.12 -1.19 -4.59
N TYR A 5 -4.80 -0.49 -3.68
CA TYR A 5 -5.67 -1.11 -2.69
C TYR A 5 -6.85 -1.86 -3.33
N LEU A 6 -7.55 -1.24 -4.29
CA LEU A 6 -8.68 -1.88 -4.97
C LEU A 6 -8.26 -3.11 -5.78
N THR A 7 -7.06 -3.06 -6.37
CA THR A 7 -6.51 -4.19 -7.11
C THR A 7 -6.23 -5.36 -6.16
N LEU A 8 -5.61 -5.08 -5.00
CA LEU A 8 -5.37 -6.10 -3.97
C LEU A 8 -6.67 -6.65 -3.40
N ALA A 9 -7.60 -5.78 -3.02
CA ALA A 9 -8.87 -6.17 -2.40
C ALA A 9 -9.77 -6.97 -3.36
N GLY A 10 -9.71 -6.68 -4.66
CA GLY A 10 -10.42 -7.43 -5.70
C GLY A 10 -9.75 -8.76 -6.05
N ASN A 11 -8.45 -8.91 -5.77
CA ASN A 11 -7.64 -10.06 -6.17
C ASN A 11 -6.67 -10.46 -5.04
N PRO A 12 -7.12 -10.98 -3.90
CA PRO A 12 -6.24 -11.24 -2.76
C PRO A 12 -5.17 -12.32 -3.01
N GLY A 13 -5.30 -13.10 -4.10
CA GLY A 13 -4.33 -14.11 -4.49
C GLY A 13 -3.16 -13.61 -5.35
N ILE A 14 -3.12 -12.33 -5.71
CA ILE A 14 -1.99 -11.75 -6.45
C ILE A 14 -1.04 -11.01 -5.50
N ARG A 15 0.26 -11.10 -5.78
CA ARG A 15 1.27 -10.28 -5.11
C ARG A 15 1.47 -8.98 -5.88
N LEU A 16 1.17 -7.86 -5.23
CA LEU A 16 1.35 -6.51 -5.77
C LEU A 16 2.54 -5.84 -5.09
N ILE A 17 3.54 -5.54 -5.90
CA ILE A 17 4.71 -4.77 -5.46
C ILE A 17 4.63 -3.41 -6.14
N TYR A 18 4.50 -2.35 -5.34
CA TYR A 18 4.61 -0.98 -5.82
C TYR A 18 5.95 -0.40 -5.42
N ARG A 19 6.65 0.21 -6.39
CA ARG A 19 7.94 0.87 -6.20
C ARG A 19 7.84 2.29 -6.72
N HIS A 20 8.19 3.26 -5.90
CA HIS A 20 8.21 4.68 -6.25
C HIS A 20 9.58 5.27 -5.96
N ILE A 21 10.14 5.99 -6.93
CA ILE A 21 11.43 6.68 -6.78
C ILE A 21 11.20 8.17 -7.00
N ALA A 22 11.58 8.98 -6.02
CA ALA A 22 11.54 10.44 -6.07
C ALA A 22 12.83 11.00 -5.47
N ASP A 23 13.50 11.90 -6.20
CA ASP A 23 14.75 12.56 -5.76
C ASP A 23 15.80 11.61 -5.16
N GLY A 24 15.95 10.42 -5.75
CA GLY A 24 16.89 9.38 -5.31
C GLY A 24 16.45 8.56 -4.09
N LYS A 25 15.30 8.89 -3.48
CA LYS A 25 14.68 8.14 -2.39
C LYS A 25 13.70 7.10 -2.96
N LEU A 26 13.59 5.95 -2.29
CA LEU A 26 12.77 4.81 -2.71
C LEU A 26 11.70 4.51 -1.65
N PHE A 27 10.45 4.41 -2.08
CA PHE A 27 9.37 3.79 -1.33
C PHE A 27 8.95 2.47 -2.01
N VAL A 28 8.82 1.41 -1.22
CA VAL A 28 8.31 0.11 -1.68
C VAL A 28 7.19 -0.34 -0.74
N ILE A 29 6.11 -0.87 -1.31
CA ILE A 29 5.09 -1.61 -0.57
C ILE A 29 4.83 -2.93 -1.28
N ASP A 30 4.88 -4.01 -0.51
CA ASP A 30 4.59 -5.38 -0.93
C ASP A 30 3.28 -5.83 -0.29
N SER A 31 2.33 -6.29 -1.11
CA SER A 31 1.06 -6.79 -0.58
C SER A 31 1.21 -8.03 0.28
N GLU A 32 2.25 -8.85 0.07
CA GLU A 32 2.51 -10.02 0.91
C GLU A 32 2.82 -9.60 2.36
N GLU A 33 3.74 -8.65 2.52
CA GLU A 33 4.06 -8.05 3.84
C GLU A 33 2.84 -7.40 4.48
N VAL A 34 2.04 -6.66 3.69
CA VAL A 34 0.80 -6.03 4.20
C VAL A 34 -0.21 -7.08 4.67
N LEU A 35 -0.38 -8.17 3.93
CA LEU A 35 -1.31 -9.24 4.30
C LEU A 35 -0.85 -9.99 5.55
N GLU A 36 0.45 -10.22 5.70
CA GLU A 36 1.05 -10.79 6.91
C GLU A 36 0.82 -9.89 8.12
N MET A 37 1.04 -8.57 8.00
CA MET A 37 0.79 -7.59 9.06
C MET A 37 -0.68 -7.54 9.48
N LEU A 38 -1.60 -7.85 8.58
CA LEU A 38 -3.04 -7.86 8.86
C LEU A 38 -3.48 -9.13 9.59
N ASP A 39 -2.67 -10.20 9.65
CA ASP A 39 -2.96 -11.44 10.37
C ASP A 39 -4.40 -11.95 10.19
N GLY A 40 -4.84 -12.05 8.93
CA GLY A 40 -6.18 -12.53 8.57
C GLY A 40 -7.32 -11.49 8.72
N VAL A 41 -7.03 -10.26 9.15
CA VAL A 41 -8.01 -9.17 9.14
C VAL A 41 -8.43 -8.86 7.71
N SER A 42 -9.75 -8.81 7.49
CA SER A 42 -10.33 -8.57 6.18
C SER A 42 -9.94 -7.21 5.60
N LEU A 43 -9.39 -7.22 4.38
CA LEU A 43 -9.15 -6.01 3.59
C LEU A 43 -10.42 -5.16 3.43
N ARG A 44 -11.62 -5.76 3.47
CA ARG A 44 -12.88 -5.03 3.25
C ARG A 44 -13.25 -4.07 4.39
N HIS A 45 -12.57 -4.15 5.53
CA HIS A 45 -12.80 -3.22 6.63
C HIS A 45 -12.35 -1.81 6.27
N LYS A 46 -13.24 -0.83 6.52
CA LYS A 46 -12.96 0.59 6.21
C LYS A 46 -11.68 1.10 6.86
N GLU A 47 -11.39 0.66 8.09
CA GLU A 47 -10.19 1.08 8.83
C GLU A 47 -8.91 0.47 8.23
N VAL A 48 -8.96 -0.75 7.70
CA VAL A 48 -7.83 -1.37 6.98
C VAL A 48 -7.52 -0.57 5.72
N ARG A 49 -8.55 -0.22 4.94
CA ARG A 49 -8.39 0.65 3.77
C ARG A 49 -7.68 1.95 4.17
N LYS A 50 -8.21 2.68 5.15
CA LYS A 50 -7.63 3.94 5.59
C LYS A 50 -6.17 3.78 6.02
N GLY A 51 -5.85 2.77 6.83
CA GLY A 51 -4.49 2.52 7.29
C GLY A 51 -3.50 2.29 6.14
N ILE A 52 -3.89 1.49 5.13
CA ILE A 52 -3.07 1.27 3.93
C ILE A 52 -2.92 2.57 3.12
N GLU A 53 -4.00 3.34 2.94
CA GLU A 53 -3.92 4.61 2.23
C GLU A 53 -3.00 5.62 2.93
N GLU A 54 -3.09 5.71 4.26
CA GLU A 54 -2.25 6.59 5.09
C GLU A 54 -0.80 6.14 5.07
N LEU A 55 -0.52 4.84 5.19
CA LEU A 55 0.82 4.27 5.05
C LEU A 55 1.47 4.71 3.73
N ILE A 56 0.77 4.52 2.60
CA ILE A 56 1.29 4.89 1.28
C ILE A 56 1.48 6.40 1.18
N LYS A 57 0.50 7.20 1.60
CA LYS A 57 0.57 8.67 1.51
C LYS A 57 1.71 9.23 2.35
N ASN A 58 1.88 8.76 3.58
CA ASN A 58 2.92 9.24 4.48
C ASN A 58 4.32 8.92 3.94
N ASN A 59 4.54 7.70 3.46
CA ASN A 59 5.82 7.32 2.85
C ASN A 59 6.12 8.13 1.57
N LEU A 60 5.11 8.38 0.73
CA LEU A 60 5.28 9.23 -0.45
C LEU A 60 5.63 10.68 -0.08
N LEU A 61 5.04 11.21 1.00
CA LEU A 61 5.37 12.54 1.52
C LEU A 61 6.81 12.59 2.06
N GLU A 62 7.26 11.56 2.77
CA GLU A 62 8.64 11.45 3.31
C GLU A 62 9.70 11.45 2.20
N ILE A 63 9.39 10.84 1.06
CA ILE A 63 10.27 10.84 -0.10
C ILE A 63 10.09 12.06 -1.01
N GLU A 64 9.30 13.06 -0.59
CA GLU A 64 9.02 14.29 -1.35
C GLU A 64 8.46 14.01 -2.76
N ALA A 65 7.71 12.91 -2.91
CA ALA A 65 7.08 12.56 -4.17
C ALA A 65 6.11 13.66 -4.61
N LYS A 66 6.33 14.20 -5.81
CA LYS A 66 5.41 15.16 -6.42
C LYS A 66 4.12 14.45 -6.82
N LYS A 67 2.99 15.09 -6.52
CA LYS A 67 1.64 14.60 -6.82
C LYS A 67 1.40 14.34 -8.29
#